data_AF-A0A091EEP0-F1
#
_entry.id   AF-A0A091EEP0-F1
#
_cell.length_a   1.000
_cell.length_b   1.000
_cell.length_c   1.000
_cell.angle_alpha   90.00
_cell.angle_beta   90.00
_cell.angle_gamma   90.00
#
_symmetry.space_group_name_H-M   'P 1'
#
loop_
_entity.id
_entity.type
_entity.pdbx_description
1 polymer ?
#
loop_
_entity_poly.entity_id
_entity_poly.type
_entity_poly.pdbx_seq_one_letter_code
_entity_poly.pdbx_strand_id
1 'polypeptide(L)'
;NFPTDDPRWDPNVPAEMQRLKRYQDLIVYGLKHGVPKALSWAKLYEVKQGPNETPSDFLNRLREAAIKFTHINPDTTEGALHLAYLFMGQASNDIRRKLQKLEGVQDMNKMLEVAWRAFRDRDS
;
A
#
# COMPACT_ATOMS: atom_id res chain seq x y z
N ASN A 1 1.91 14.20 31.10
CA ASN A 1 3.15 13.49 31.46
C ASN A 1 3.16 12.10 30.86
N PHE A 2 4.21 11.81 30.11
CA PHE A 2 4.51 10.48 29.59
C PHE A 2 5.66 9.94 30.46
N PRO A 3 5.39 8.99 31.37
CA PRO A 3 6.42 8.49 32.27
C PRO A 3 7.51 7.77 31.47
N THR A 4 8.77 8.03 31.80
CA THR A 4 9.95 7.38 31.21
C THR A 4 10.37 6.12 31.98
N ASP A 5 9.96 6.00 33.25
CA ASP A 5 10.18 4.86 34.13
C ASP A 5 8.86 4.17 34.47
N ASP A 6 8.92 2.95 35.01
CA ASP A 6 7.73 2.17 35.40
C ASP A 6 6.87 2.93 36.43
N PRO A 7 5.66 3.39 36.05
CA PRO A 7 4.80 4.14 36.95
C PRO A 7 4.07 3.27 37.98
N ARG A 8 4.13 1.92 37.87
CA ARG A 8 3.47 0.94 38.74
C ARG A 8 1.95 1.17 38.90
N TRP A 9 1.27 1.56 37.83
CA TRP A 9 -0.18 1.75 37.84
C TRP A 9 -0.93 0.43 38.06
N ASP A 10 -1.82 0.41 39.05
CA ASP A 10 -2.70 -0.71 39.37
C ASP A 10 -3.93 -0.70 38.45
N PRO A 11 -4.11 -1.72 37.59
CA PRO A 11 -5.27 -1.81 36.71
C PRO A 11 -6.60 -1.97 37.45
N ASN A 12 -6.58 -2.34 38.74
CA ASN A 12 -7.80 -2.49 39.55
C ASN A 12 -8.29 -1.15 40.11
N VAL A 13 -7.49 -0.08 40.04
CA VAL A 13 -7.89 1.27 40.47
C VAL A 13 -8.42 2.04 39.25
N PRO A 14 -9.70 2.48 39.24
CA PRO A 14 -10.31 3.11 38.06
C PRO A 14 -9.54 4.32 37.51
N ALA A 15 -8.98 5.16 38.39
CA ALA A 15 -8.21 6.32 38.00
C ALA A 15 -6.87 5.95 37.34
N GLU A 16 -6.25 4.85 37.76
CA GLU A 16 -4.96 4.38 37.24
C GLU A 16 -5.15 3.60 35.94
N MET A 17 -6.24 2.83 35.81
CA MET A 17 -6.67 2.26 34.54
C MET A 17 -6.92 3.35 33.47
N GLN A 18 -7.50 4.49 33.83
CA GLN A 18 -7.62 5.62 32.88
C GLN A 18 -6.26 6.18 32.44
N ARG A 19 -5.27 6.24 33.35
CA ARG A 19 -3.90 6.67 33.00
C ARG A 19 -3.23 5.68 32.06
N LEU A 20 -3.41 4.39 32.32
CA LEU A 20 -2.87 3.30 31.49
C LEU A 20 -3.45 3.36 30.05
N LYS A 21 -4.76 3.58 29.90
CA LYS A 21 -5.39 3.78 28.59
C LYS A 21 -4.81 4.98 27.84
N ARG A 22 -4.71 6.14 28.50
CA ARG A 22 -4.11 7.35 27.91
C ARG A 22 -2.66 7.11 27.50
N TYR A 23 -1.90 6.36 28.28
CA TYR A 23 -0.52 6.03 27.96
C TYR A 23 -0.43 5.13 26.71
N GLN A 24 -1.29 4.12 26.60
CA GLN A 24 -1.38 3.29 25.39
C GLN A 24 -1.73 4.12 24.15
N ASP A 25 -2.69 5.05 24.26
CA ASP A 25 -3.04 5.96 23.17
C ASP A 25 -1.85 6.81 22.73
N LEU A 26 -1.07 7.33 23.69
CA LEU A 26 0.15 8.11 23.41
C LEU A 26 1.24 7.27 22.75
N ILE A 27 1.43 6.00 23.15
CA ILE A 27 2.35 5.07 22.48
C ILE A 27 1.92 4.85 21.03
N VAL A 28 0.64 4.55 20.79
CA VAL A 28 0.11 4.31 19.45
C VAL A 28 0.25 5.56 18.59
N TYR A 29 -0.05 6.73 19.14
CA TYR A 29 0.15 8.01 18.47
C TYR A 29 1.64 8.24 18.13
N GLY A 30 2.54 8.05 19.10
CA GLY A 30 3.99 8.18 18.91
C GLY A 30 4.55 7.22 17.86
N LEU A 31 4.08 5.97 17.80
CA LEU A 31 4.47 5.02 16.77
C LEU A 31 3.95 5.41 15.38
N LYS A 32 2.73 5.97 15.30
CA LYS A 32 2.13 6.42 14.03
C LYS A 32 2.76 7.70 13.50
N HIS A 33 3.23 8.59 14.37
CA HIS A 33 3.61 9.96 14.00
C HIS A 33 5.07 10.34 14.30
N GLY A 34 5.75 9.61 15.20
CA GLY A 34 7.08 9.96 15.70
C GLY A 34 8.25 9.37 14.90
N VAL A 35 8.02 8.31 14.13
CA VAL A 35 9.00 7.80 13.15
C VAL A 35 8.60 8.33 11.78
N PRO A 36 9.36 9.25 11.16
CA PRO A 36 9.13 9.62 9.77
C PRO A 36 9.17 8.34 8.95
N LYS A 37 8.06 7.99 8.30
CA LYS A 37 8.02 6.85 7.40
C LYS A 37 9.10 7.11 6.34
N ALA A 38 10.20 6.36 6.37
CA ALA A 38 11.27 6.57 5.43
C ALA A 38 10.70 6.36 4.01
N LEU A 39 10.50 7.46 3.30
CA LEU A 39 9.94 7.45 1.96
C LEU A 39 10.92 6.77 1.05
N SER A 40 10.49 5.69 0.42
CA SER A 40 11.33 4.85 -0.41
C SER A 40 10.61 4.55 -1.72
N TRP A 41 10.65 5.55 -2.61
CA TRP A 41 10.19 5.40 -3.99
C TRP A 41 10.89 4.25 -4.72
N ALA A 42 12.17 4.01 -4.44
CA ALA A 42 12.92 2.85 -4.97
C ALA A 42 12.19 1.51 -4.71
N LYS A 43 11.82 1.25 -3.44
CA LYS A 43 11.05 0.05 -3.07
C LYS A 43 9.70 -0.07 -3.76
N LEU A 44 9.04 1.05 -4.07
CA LEU A 44 7.80 1.03 -4.88
C LEU A 44 8.09 0.63 -6.33
N TYR A 45 9.16 1.17 -6.92
CA TYR A 45 9.54 0.88 -8.31
C TYR A 45 10.09 -0.54 -8.52
N GLU A 46 10.62 -1.17 -7.47
CA GLU A 46 11.07 -2.57 -7.44
C GLU A 46 9.92 -3.58 -7.54
N VAL A 47 8.68 -3.19 -7.27
CA VAL A 47 7.51 -4.08 -7.32
C VAL A 47 7.17 -4.41 -8.78
N LYS A 48 7.74 -5.48 -9.33
CA LYS A 48 7.39 -5.98 -10.66
C LYS A 48 6.42 -7.15 -10.57
N GLN A 49 5.54 -7.29 -11.56
CA GLN A 49 4.66 -8.45 -11.67
C GLN A 49 5.49 -9.71 -11.96
N GLY A 50 5.31 -10.75 -11.16
CA GLY A 50 5.90 -12.06 -11.40
C GLY A 50 5.31 -12.77 -12.64
N PRO A 51 6.00 -13.77 -13.22
CA PRO A 51 5.50 -14.48 -14.40
C PRO A 51 4.16 -15.22 -14.15
N ASN A 52 3.98 -15.77 -12.94
CA ASN A 52 2.81 -16.54 -12.52
C ASN A 52 1.91 -15.75 -11.55
N GLU A 53 2.19 -14.47 -11.35
CA GLU A 53 1.41 -13.63 -10.45
C GLU A 53 0.21 -13.06 -11.19
N THR A 54 -0.99 -13.29 -10.65
CA THR A 54 -2.21 -12.79 -11.28
C THR A 54 -2.22 -11.26 -11.32
N PRO A 55 -2.92 -10.64 -12.29
CA PRO A 55 -3.04 -9.19 -12.35
C PRO A 55 -3.60 -8.57 -11.06
N SER A 56 -4.57 -9.22 -10.41
CA SER A 56 -5.17 -8.73 -9.17
C SER A 56 -4.21 -8.78 -7.99
N ASP A 57 -3.47 -9.88 -7.83
CA ASP A 57 -2.48 -10.02 -6.75
C ASP A 57 -1.36 -8.98 -6.90
N PHE A 58 -0.91 -8.78 -8.12
CA PHE A 58 0.08 -7.75 -8.44
C PHE A 58 -0.42 -6.34 -8.09
N LEU A 59 -1.66 -5.98 -8.47
CA LEU A 59 -2.24 -4.69 -8.12
C LEU A 59 -2.34 -4.50 -6.60
N ASN A 60 -2.76 -5.52 -5.85
CA ASN A 60 -2.85 -5.47 -4.40
C ASN A 60 -1.48 -5.20 -3.77
N ARG A 61 -0.45 -5.93 -4.22
CA ARG A 61 0.93 -5.77 -3.72
C ARG A 61 1.51 -4.40 -4.08
N LEU A 62 1.17 -3.86 -5.25
CA LEU A 62 1.51 -2.50 -5.67
C LEU A 62 0.86 -1.44 -4.75
N ARG A 63 -0.44 -1.62 -4.42
CA ARG A 63 -1.19 -0.75 -3.51
C ARG A 63 -0.59 -0.77 -2.11
N GLU A 64 -0.29 -1.96 -1.59
CA GLU A 64 0.38 -2.12 -0.30
C GLU A 64 1.74 -1.44 -0.27
N ALA A 65 2.55 -1.60 -1.31
CA ALA A 65 3.86 -0.95 -1.41
C ALA A 65 3.74 0.58 -1.49
N ALA A 66 2.76 1.11 -2.24
CA ALA A 66 2.50 2.54 -2.32
C ALA A 66 2.12 3.10 -0.94
N ILE A 67 1.16 2.46 -0.25
CA ILE A 67 0.77 2.85 1.11
C ILE A 67 1.96 2.73 2.07
N LYS A 68 2.76 1.68 1.98
CA LYS A 68 3.84 1.37 2.93
C LYS A 68 5.07 2.25 2.75
N PHE A 69 5.47 2.56 1.52
CA PHE A 69 6.75 3.18 1.23
C PHE A 69 6.66 4.60 0.69
N THR A 70 5.47 5.07 0.30
CA THR A 70 5.28 6.44 -0.22
C THR A 70 4.10 7.13 0.45
N HIS A 71 3.80 8.34 -0.01
CA HIS A 71 2.62 9.11 0.39
C HIS A 71 1.46 9.01 -0.62
N ILE A 72 1.57 8.13 -1.62
CA ILE A 72 0.48 7.90 -2.55
C ILE A 72 -0.72 7.37 -1.78
N ASN A 73 -1.84 8.09 -1.84
CA ASN A 73 -3.12 7.62 -1.33
C ASN A 73 -3.94 7.01 -2.49
N PRO A 74 -4.07 5.67 -2.56
CA PRO A 74 -4.82 4.97 -3.62
C PRO A 74 -6.28 5.38 -3.75
N ASP A 75 -6.87 5.94 -2.68
CA ASP A 75 -8.29 6.29 -2.61
C ASP A 75 -8.58 7.68 -3.20
N THR A 76 -7.53 8.43 -3.56
CA THR A 76 -7.64 9.71 -4.26
C THR A 76 -7.56 9.50 -5.78
N THR A 77 -8.19 10.38 -6.55
CA THR A 77 -8.11 10.35 -8.03
C THR A 77 -6.67 10.38 -8.53
N GLU A 78 -5.82 11.23 -7.95
CA GLU A 78 -4.41 11.34 -8.32
C GLU A 78 -3.61 10.08 -7.98
N GLY A 79 -3.84 9.50 -6.79
CA GLY A 79 -3.17 8.28 -6.38
C GLY A 79 -3.62 7.05 -7.19
N ALA A 80 -4.91 6.98 -7.55
CA ALA A 80 -5.43 5.96 -8.46
C ALA A 80 -4.79 6.06 -9.84
N LEU A 81 -4.65 7.28 -10.37
CA LEU A 81 -3.97 7.52 -11.66
C LEU A 81 -2.49 7.12 -11.60
N HIS A 82 -1.78 7.48 -10.52
CA HIS A 82 -0.39 7.04 -10.32
C HIS A 82 -0.29 5.52 -10.25
N LEU A 83 -1.18 4.84 -9.51
CA LEU A 83 -1.22 3.39 -9.46
C LEU A 83 -1.48 2.77 -10.84
N ALA A 84 -2.31 3.38 -11.68
CA ALA A 84 -2.55 2.91 -13.03
C ALA A 84 -1.27 2.96 -13.89
N TYR A 85 -0.52 4.06 -13.84
CA TYR A 85 0.77 4.16 -14.54
C TYR A 85 1.81 3.17 -14.02
N LEU A 86 1.89 3.00 -12.69
CA LEU A 86 2.79 2.02 -12.07
C LEU A 86 2.40 0.60 -12.48
N PHE A 87 1.11 0.27 -12.46
CA PHE A 87 0.60 -1.03 -12.88
C PHE A 87 0.96 -1.33 -14.34
N MET A 88 0.76 -0.38 -15.25
CA MET A 88 1.17 -0.53 -16.65
C MET A 88 2.68 -0.72 -16.80
N GLY A 89 3.48 0.13 -16.15
CA GLY A 89 4.93 0.16 -16.29
C GLY A 89 5.65 -1.02 -15.63
N GLN A 90 5.05 -1.59 -14.58
CA GLN A 90 5.63 -2.65 -13.75
C GLN A 90 4.99 -4.02 -13.96
N ALA A 91 3.93 -4.09 -14.77
CA ALA A 91 3.41 -5.34 -15.30
C ALA A 91 4.47 -6.08 -16.13
N SER A 92 4.29 -7.39 -16.19
CA SER A 92 5.11 -8.28 -16.99
C SER A 92 4.97 -7.97 -18.49
N ASN A 93 6.01 -8.29 -19.27
CA ASN A 93 6.24 -7.69 -20.59
C ASN A 93 5.08 -7.81 -21.58
N ASP A 94 4.47 -8.97 -21.71
CA ASP A 94 3.38 -9.22 -22.65
C ASP A 94 2.05 -8.60 -22.18
N ILE A 95 1.77 -8.56 -20.87
CA ILE A 95 0.63 -7.79 -20.31
C ILE A 95 0.85 -6.30 -20.58
N ARG A 96 2.04 -5.77 -20.25
CA ARG A 96 2.40 -4.37 -20.50
C ARG A 96 2.20 -3.98 -21.97
N ARG A 97 2.62 -4.82 -22.92
CA ARG A 97 2.41 -4.59 -24.36
C ARG A 97 0.93 -4.52 -24.74
N LYS A 98 0.05 -5.25 -24.05
CA LYS A 98 -1.41 -5.21 -24.28
C LYS A 98 -2.02 -3.95 -23.65
N LEU A 99 -1.59 -3.59 -22.44
CA LEU A 99 -2.03 -2.38 -21.75
C LEU A 99 -1.64 -1.09 -22.48
N GLN A 100 -0.44 -1.03 -23.07
CA GLN A 100 0.03 0.12 -23.85
C GLN A 100 -0.79 0.40 -25.12
N LYS A 101 -1.57 -0.57 -25.59
CA LYS A 101 -2.47 -0.39 -26.75
C LYS A 101 -3.83 0.20 -26.35
N LEU A 102 -4.08 0.38 -25.05
CA LEU A 102 -5.29 1.05 -24.59
C LEU A 102 -5.17 2.55 -24.86
N GLU A 103 -6.09 3.06 -25.67
CA GLU A 103 -6.25 4.50 -25.90
C GLU A 103 -7.14 5.12 -24.80
N GLY A 104 -6.83 6.36 -24.44
CA GLY A 104 -7.61 7.17 -23.50
C GLY A 104 -7.07 7.22 -22.07
N VAL A 105 -7.92 7.70 -21.16
CA VAL A 105 -7.60 7.83 -19.73
C VAL A 105 -7.40 6.44 -19.12
N GLN A 106 -6.42 6.34 -18.22
CA GLN A 106 -6.10 5.09 -17.54
C GLN A 106 -7.20 4.73 -16.52
N ASP A 107 -8.07 3.81 -16.93
CA ASP A 107 -9.09 3.19 -16.07
C ASP A 107 -8.58 1.83 -15.58
N MET A 108 -8.39 1.73 -14.26
CA MET A 108 -7.86 0.53 -13.62
C MET A 108 -8.72 -0.72 -13.87
N ASN A 109 -10.04 -0.59 -13.95
CA ASN A 109 -10.91 -1.76 -14.17
C ASN A 109 -10.70 -2.32 -15.58
N LYS A 110 -10.68 -1.44 -16.58
CA LYS A 110 -10.39 -1.81 -17.98
C LYS A 110 -8.99 -2.39 -18.12
N MET A 111 -8.01 -1.84 -17.40
CA MET A 111 -6.65 -2.37 -17.38
C MET A 111 -6.59 -3.77 -16.78
N LEU A 112 -7.29 -4.02 -15.67
CA LEU A 112 -7.38 -5.35 -15.06
C LEU A 112 -8.00 -6.36 -16.02
N GLU A 113 -9.09 -6.02 -16.71
CA GLU A 113 -9.72 -6.91 -17.69
C GLU A 113 -8.75 -7.33 -18.81
N VAL A 114 -8.00 -6.36 -19.36
CA VAL A 114 -7.01 -6.63 -20.40
C VAL A 114 -5.84 -7.46 -19.86
N ALA A 115 -5.35 -7.15 -18.66
CA ALA A 115 -4.29 -7.89 -18.01
C ALA A 115 -4.69 -9.34 -17.74
N TRP A 116 -5.94 -9.59 -17.30
CA TRP A 116 -6.48 -10.93 -17.08
C TRP A 116 -6.62 -11.73 -18.37
N ARG A 117 -7.06 -11.10 -19.46
CA ARG A 117 -7.07 -11.75 -20.78
C ARG A 117 -5.65 -12.16 -21.19
N ALA A 118 -4.71 -11.23 -21.14
CA ALA A 118 -3.33 -11.47 -21.51
C ALA A 118 -2.63 -12.52 -20.63
N PHE A 119 -2.94 -12.56 -19.33
CA PHE A 119 -2.41 -13.58 -18.40
C PHE A 119 -2.91 -14.98 -18.77
N ARG A 120 -4.23 -15.14 -18.99
CA ARG A 120 -4.82 -16.43 -19.39
C ARG A 120 -4.32 -16.93 -20.75
N ASP A 121 -4.04 -16.00 -21.67
CA ASP A 121 -3.46 -16.34 -22.97
C ASP A 121 -2.03 -16.92 -22.85
N ARG A 122 -1.36 -16.81 -21.69
CA ARG A 122 -0.03 -17.43 -21.45
C ARG A 122 -0.10 -18.88 -20.99
N ASP A 123 -1.16 -19.22 -20.26
CA ASP A 123 -1.37 -20.53 -19.65
C ASP A 123 -2.08 -21.50 -20.59
N SER A 124 -2.40 -21.05 -21.82
CA SER A 124 -3.02 -21.82 -22.90
C SER A 124 -1.97 -22.22 -23.93
#